data_AF-A0A7R9UGS8-F1
#
_entry.id   AF-A0A7R9UGS8-F1
#
_cell.length_a   1.000
_cell.length_b   1.000
_cell.length_c   1.000
_cell.angle_alpha   90.00
_cell.angle_beta   90.00
_cell.angle_gamma   90.00
#
_symmetry.space_group_name_H-M   'P 1'
#
loop_
_entity.id
_entity.type
_entity.pdbx_description
1 polymer ?
#
loop_
_entity_poly.entity_id
_entity_poly.type
_entity_poly.pdbx_seq_one_letter_code
_entity_poly.pdbx_strand_id
1 'polypeptide(L)'
;RVDEVDGARQVRCAICLDDVLRRACPALAGCAHSFCRGCLRAALEARIRQRGALALGCPECAVQLLPTEVSALVEPELYALHERQTLLASLAGMDDMTWCPLAHCQAAVVLERDADGALDKLGRCAQCGFCFCTLCQRSWHGDGPCSDFKRRWDAADAAERAALETRFGRHAIEEIESTHLISSTTQ
;
A
#
# COMPACT_ATOMS: atom_id res chain seq x y z
N ARG A 1 41.59 -23.96 -37.86
CA ARG A 1 41.09 -22.60 -37.57
C ARG A 1 40.81 -22.60 -36.08
N VAL A 2 41.66 -21.91 -35.35
CA VAL A 2 41.65 -21.81 -33.88
C VAL A 2 40.45 -20.97 -33.47
N ASP A 3 39.54 -21.52 -32.68
CA ASP A 3 38.64 -20.71 -31.87
C ASP A 3 38.91 -21.11 -30.42
N GLU A 4 39.55 -20.17 -29.75
CA GLU A 4 40.18 -20.25 -28.45
C GLU A 4 39.16 -20.52 -27.33
N VAL A 5 39.64 -21.32 -26.39
CA VAL A 5 38.97 -21.71 -25.15
C VAL A 5 38.86 -20.46 -24.26
N ASP A 6 37.76 -19.73 -24.35
CA ASP A 6 37.43 -18.72 -23.35
C ASP A 6 36.78 -19.45 -22.17
N GLY A 7 37.56 -19.67 -21.10
CA GLY A 7 37.21 -20.40 -19.88
C GLY A 7 36.13 -19.73 -19.01
N ALA A 8 35.07 -19.24 -19.66
CA ALA A 8 33.94 -18.63 -19.01
C ALA A 8 32.97 -19.69 -18.51
N ARG A 9 32.81 -19.77 -17.18
CA ARG A 9 31.82 -20.64 -16.54
C ARG A 9 30.43 -20.26 -17.08
N GLN A 10 29.84 -21.10 -17.92
CA GLN A 10 28.48 -20.94 -18.44
C GLN A 10 27.47 -21.52 -17.43
N VAL A 11 26.28 -20.96 -17.42
CA VAL A 11 25.13 -21.45 -16.66
C VAL A 11 23.88 -21.39 -17.52
N ARG A 12 22.98 -22.33 -17.32
CA ARG A 12 21.71 -22.37 -18.04
C ARG A 12 20.66 -21.53 -17.32
N CYS A 13 19.99 -20.63 -18.03
CA CYS A 13 18.91 -19.84 -17.46
C CYS A 13 17.67 -20.71 -17.22
N ALA A 14 17.10 -20.65 -16.01
CA ALA A 14 15.89 -21.40 -15.67
C ALA A 14 14.60 -20.98 -16.41
N ILE A 15 14.56 -19.76 -16.98
CA ILE A 15 13.35 -19.23 -17.64
C ILE A 15 13.36 -19.48 -19.14
N CYS A 16 14.41 -19.05 -19.86
CA CYS A 16 14.52 -19.24 -21.31
C CYS A 16 15.25 -20.52 -21.71
N LEU A 17 15.91 -21.21 -20.77
CA LEU A 17 16.69 -22.43 -21.00
C LEU A 17 17.94 -22.24 -21.87
N ASP A 18 18.37 -21.00 -22.14
CA ASP A 18 19.60 -20.68 -22.87
C ASP A 18 20.84 -20.73 -21.97
N ASP A 19 21.98 -21.10 -22.56
CA ASP A 19 23.29 -21.04 -21.91
C ASP A 19 23.85 -19.62 -21.96
N VAL A 20 24.15 -19.08 -20.78
CA VAL A 20 24.63 -17.71 -20.60
C VAL A 20 25.88 -17.69 -19.74
N LEU A 21 26.70 -16.65 -19.93
CA LEU A 21 27.91 -16.47 -19.14
C LEU A 21 27.53 -16.17 -17.68
N ARG A 22 28.09 -16.90 -16.71
CA ARG A 22 27.80 -16.69 -15.28
C ARG A 22 28.04 -15.25 -14.84
N ARG A 23 29.06 -14.59 -15.40
CA ARG A 23 29.38 -13.17 -15.13
C ARG A 23 28.32 -12.18 -15.62
N ALA A 24 27.50 -12.56 -16.60
CA ALA A 24 26.43 -11.73 -17.15
C ALA A 24 25.08 -11.95 -16.44
N CYS A 25 25.00 -12.96 -15.57
CA CYS A 25 23.82 -13.25 -14.78
C CYS A 25 23.82 -12.40 -13.50
N PRO A 26 22.68 -11.81 -13.11
CA PRO A 26 22.54 -11.18 -11.80
C PRO A 26 22.80 -12.21 -10.69
N ALA A 27 23.61 -11.83 -9.69
CA ALA A 27 23.81 -12.65 -8.50
C ALA A 27 22.74 -12.30 -7.47
N LEU A 28 22.07 -13.32 -6.94
CA LEU A 28 21.06 -13.19 -5.88
C LEU A 28 21.69 -13.59 -4.55
N ALA A 29 21.57 -12.75 -3.52
CA ALA A 29 22.19 -12.98 -2.22
C ALA A 29 21.53 -14.14 -1.44
N GLY A 30 20.22 -14.35 -1.64
CA GLY A 30 19.46 -15.32 -0.86
C GLY A 30 19.27 -16.69 -1.51
N CYS A 31 19.71 -16.92 -2.75
CA CYS A 31 19.59 -18.23 -3.41
C CYS A 31 20.66 -18.43 -4.51
N ALA A 32 20.86 -19.68 -4.94
CA ALA A 32 21.85 -20.04 -5.97
C ALA A 32 21.26 -20.15 -7.39
N HIS A 33 19.99 -19.77 -7.59
CA HIS A 33 19.32 -19.84 -8.89
C HIS A 33 19.91 -18.81 -9.87
N SER A 34 20.01 -19.18 -11.15
CA SER A 34 20.65 -18.37 -12.18
C SER A 34 19.68 -18.05 -13.30
N PHE A 35 19.62 -16.77 -13.66
CA PHE A 35 18.76 -16.25 -14.71
C PHE A 35 19.57 -15.31 -15.60
N CYS A 36 19.28 -15.29 -16.90
CA CYS A 36 19.79 -14.22 -17.74
C CYS A 36 19.15 -12.89 -17.29
N ARG A 37 19.90 -11.79 -17.43
CA ARG A 37 19.45 -10.46 -16.98
C ARG A 37 18.09 -10.06 -17.58
N GLY A 38 17.85 -10.39 -18.86
CA GLY A 38 16.59 -10.10 -19.55
C GLY A 38 15.40 -10.84 -18.94
N CYS A 39 15.51 -12.14 -18.69
CA CYS A 39 14.44 -12.93 -18.11
C CYS A 39 14.11 -12.50 -16.68
N LEU A 40 15.13 -12.26 -15.84
CA LEU A 40 14.88 -11.83 -14.46
C LEU A 40 14.25 -10.43 -14.41
N ARG A 41 14.75 -9.49 -15.23
CA ARG A 41 14.12 -8.18 -15.39
C ARG A 41 12.65 -8.33 -15.78
N ALA A 42 12.36 -9.04 -16.87
CA ALA A 42 10.98 -9.20 -17.35
C ALA A 42 10.06 -9.83 -16.30
N ALA A 43 10.54 -10.82 -15.54
CA ALA A 43 9.80 -11.44 -14.45
C ALA A 43 9.48 -10.44 -13.32
N LEU A 44 10.47 -9.64 -12.90
CA LEU A 44 10.27 -8.60 -11.88
C LEU A 44 9.32 -7.51 -12.35
N GLU A 45 9.51 -6.99 -13.57
CA GLU A 45 8.65 -5.94 -14.10
C GLU A 45 7.20 -6.40 -14.27
N ALA A 46 6.99 -7.65 -14.72
CA ALA A 46 5.66 -8.24 -14.78
C ALA A 46 5.03 -8.36 -13.40
N ARG A 47 5.82 -8.74 -12.38
CA ARG A 47 5.37 -8.83 -11.00
C ARG A 47 4.98 -7.45 -10.44
N ILE A 48 5.78 -6.41 -10.66
CA ILE A 48 5.46 -5.04 -10.21
C ILE A 48 4.16 -4.53 -10.84
N ARG A 49 3.89 -4.88 -12.11
CA ARG A 49 2.66 -4.48 -12.79
C ARG A 49 1.43 -5.28 -12.34
N GLN A 50 1.60 -6.44 -11.71
CA GLN A 50 0.50 -7.21 -11.13
C GLN A 50 0.00 -6.53 -9.85
N ARG A 51 -1.33 -6.37 -9.75
CA ARG A 51 -1.95 -5.79 -8.54
C ARG A 51 -1.71 -6.70 -7.34
N GLY A 52 -1.25 -6.12 -6.22
CA GLY A 52 -1.09 -6.81 -4.94
C GLY A 52 0.25 -7.53 -4.75
N ALA A 53 1.17 -7.45 -5.71
CA ALA A 53 2.49 -8.03 -5.57
C ALA A 53 3.45 -7.10 -4.81
N LEU A 54 3.46 -7.21 -3.48
CA LEU A 54 4.34 -6.41 -2.62
C LEU A 54 5.75 -7.02 -2.51
N ALA A 55 5.82 -8.34 -2.57
CA ALA A 55 7.03 -9.14 -2.46
C ALA A 55 7.63 -9.44 -3.84
N LEU A 56 8.86 -9.01 -4.08
CA LEU A 56 9.64 -9.33 -5.28
C LEU A 56 10.65 -10.43 -4.93
N GLY A 57 10.43 -11.61 -5.47
CA GLY A 57 11.18 -12.81 -5.13
C GLY A 57 11.75 -13.55 -6.34
N CYS A 58 12.60 -14.53 -6.05
CA CYS A 58 13.17 -15.42 -7.04
C CYS A 58 12.06 -16.17 -7.80
N PRO A 59 12.10 -16.25 -9.14
CA PRO A 59 11.10 -16.99 -9.92
C PRO A 59 11.00 -18.49 -9.57
N GLU A 60 12.07 -19.08 -9.02
CA GLU A 60 12.13 -20.52 -8.68
C GLU A 60 11.95 -20.83 -7.19
N CYS A 61 12.03 -19.83 -6.30
CA CYS A 61 11.91 -20.08 -4.85
C CYS A 61 11.29 -18.90 -4.10
N ALA A 62 10.91 -19.13 -2.84
CA ALA A 62 10.24 -18.11 -2.02
C ALA A 62 11.16 -16.99 -1.48
N VAL A 63 12.45 -17.00 -1.85
CA VAL A 63 13.43 -16.02 -1.38
C VAL A 63 13.12 -14.64 -1.98
N GLN A 64 13.05 -13.63 -1.11
CA GLN A 64 12.90 -12.24 -1.51
C GLN A 64 14.22 -11.67 -2.00
N LEU A 65 14.16 -10.84 -3.05
CA LEU A 65 15.30 -10.09 -3.53
C LEU A 65 15.51 -8.85 -2.66
N LEU A 66 16.76 -8.43 -2.54
CA LEU A 66 17.10 -7.17 -1.89
C LEU A 66 16.65 -5.98 -2.75
N PRO A 67 16.28 -4.84 -2.13
CA PRO A 67 15.95 -3.60 -2.84
C PRO A 67 17.00 -3.20 -3.90
N THR A 68 18.28 -3.37 -3.56
CA THR A 68 19.43 -3.08 -4.44
C THR A 68 19.54 -4.01 -5.64
N GLU A 69 19.11 -5.27 -5.50
CA GLU A 69 19.10 -6.25 -6.60
C GLU A 69 18.00 -5.91 -7.61
N VAL A 70 16.81 -5.54 -7.09
CA VAL A 70 15.67 -5.14 -7.92
C VAL A 70 15.97 -3.83 -8.65
N SER A 71 16.44 -2.79 -7.95
CA SER A 71 16.69 -1.48 -8.55
C SER A 71 17.79 -1.50 -9.61
N ALA A 72 18.77 -2.42 -9.52
CA ALA A 72 19.77 -2.64 -10.56
C ALA A 72 19.22 -3.33 -11.83
N LEU A 73 18.03 -3.95 -11.72
CA LEU A 73 17.42 -4.74 -12.78
C LEU A 73 16.29 -4.04 -13.49
N VAL A 74 15.43 -3.29 -12.79
CA VAL A 74 14.25 -2.64 -13.39
C VAL A 74 14.49 -1.15 -13.67
N GLU A 75 13.61 -0.51 -14.43
CA GLU A 75 13.68 0.95 -14.64
C GLU A 75 13.37 1.72 -13.34
N PRO A 76 14.03 2.86 -13.09
CA PRO A 76 13.85 3.65 -11.86
C PRO A 76 12.40 4.05 -11.59
N GLU A 77 11.65 4.43 -12.62
CA GLU A 77 10.25 4.84 -12.50
C GLU A 77 9.36 3.67 -12.07
N LEU A 78 9.66 2.46 -12.56
CA LEU A 78 8.91 1.26 -12.20
C LEU A 78 9.25 0.80 -10.77
N TYR A 79 10.51 0.92 -10.37
CA TYR A 79 10.92 0.66 -8.99
C TYR A 79 10.25 1.63 -8.02
N ALA A 80 10.23 2.94 -8.33
CA ALA A 80 9.56 3.94 -7.52
C ALA A 80 8.04 3.68 -7.38
N LEU A 81 7.40 3.17 -8.45
CA LEU A 81 6.01 2.72 -8.39
C LEU A 81 5.83 1.57 -7.40
N HIS A 82 6.70 0.56 -7.44
CA HIS A 82 6.68 -0.58 -6.51
C HIS A 82 6.91 -0.14 -5.06
N GLU A 83 7.87 0.75 -4.81
CA GLU A 83 8.12 1.30 -3.47
C GLU A 83 6.90 2.04 -2.96
N ARG A 84 6.27 2.87 -3.80
CA ARG A 84 5.00 3.54 -3.45
C ARG A 84 3.91 2.52 -3.13
N GLN A 85 3.70 1.51 -3.96
CA GLN A 85 2.67 0.49 -3.72
C GLN A 85 2.91 -0.29 -2.42
N THR A 86 4.17 -0.66 -2.16
CA THR A 86 4.58 -1.38 -0.94
C THR A 86 4.33 -0.53 0.29
N LEU A 87 4.73 0.74 0.25
CA LEU A 87 4.44 1.70 1.32
C LEU A 87 2.93 1.83 1.53
N LEU A 88 2.16 2.12 0.47
CA LEU A 88 0.69 2.26 0.58
C LEU A 88 0.03 1.02 1.20
N ALA A 89 0.48 -0.18 0.85
CA ALA A 89 -0.07 -1.42 1.38
C ALA A 89 0.32 -1.67 2.84
N SER A 90 1.57 -1.36 3.22
CA SER A 90 1.99 -1.40 4.63
C SER A 90 1.20 -0.42 5.48
N LEU A 91 0.95 0.79 4.97
CA LEU A 91 0.15 1.81 5.65
C LEU A 91 -1.35 1.46 5.68
N ALA A 92 -1.87 0.74 4.68
CA ALA A 92 -3.26 0.30 4.67
C ALA A 92 -3.59 -0.73 5.77
N GLY A 93 -2.58 -1.40 6.31
CA GLY A 93 -2.72 -2.27 7.48
C GLY A 93 -2.73 -1.53 8.82
N MET A 94 -2.45 -0.22 8.81
CA MET A 94 -2.43 0.62 10.01
C MET A 94 -3.82 1.24 10.20
N ASP A 95 -4.42 0.99 11.36
CA ASP A 95 -5.75 1.50 11.71
C ASP A 95 -5.73 2.98 12.10
N ASP A 96 -4.57 3.49 12.51
CA ASP A 96 -4.29 4.89 12.87
C ASP A 96 -3.92 5.79 11.69
N MET A 97 -4.21 5.38 10.46
CA MET A 97 -3.87 6.14 9.26
C MET A 97 -5.05 6.37 8.33
N THR A 98 -4.99 7.50 7.63
CA THR A 98 -5.93 7.86 6.57
C THR A 98 -5.23 8.63 5.45
N TRP A 99 -5.97 8.92 4.38
CA TRP A 99 -5.46 9.65 3.23
C TRP A 99 -6.08 11.03 3.16
N CYS A 100 -5.29 12.03 2.76
CA CYS A 100 -5.83 13.36 2.47
C CYS A 100 -6.92 13.25 1.39
N PRO A 101 -8.15 13.76 1.63
CA PRO A 101 -9.26 13.59 0.69
C PRO A 101 -9.13 14.45 -0.58
N LEU A 102 -8.21 15.41 -0.60
CA LEU A 102 -7.96 16.23 -1.78
C LEU A 102 -7.30 15.40 -2.87
N ALA A 103 -7.97 15.29 -4.02
CA ALA A 103 -7.53 14.47 -5.16
C ALA A 103 -6.12 14.82 -5.68
N HIS A 104 -5.69 16.07 -5.54
CA HIS A 104 -4.36 16.53 -5.95
C HIS A 104 -3.27 16.31 -4.89
N CYS A 105 -3.65 15.92 -3.65
CA CYS A 105 -2.71 15.70 -2.55
C CYS A 105 -2.56 14.22 -2.25
N GLN A 106 -3.64 13.57 -1.75
CA GLN A 106 -3.64 12.16 -1.36
C GLN A 106 -2.44 11.73 -0.49
N ALA A 107 -1.87 12.65 0.29
CA ALA A 107 -0.79 12.34 1.21
C ALA A 107 -1.31 11.51 2.39
N ALA A 108 -0.44 10.67 2.95
CA ALA A 108 -0.74 9.91 4.16
C ALA A 108 -0.90 10.86 5.36
N VAL A 109 -1.88 10.58 6.21
CA VAL A 109 -2.17 11.34 7.43
C VAL A 109 -2.26 10.35 8.57
N VAL A 110 -1.37 10.51 9.57
CA VAL A 110 -1.43 9.76 10.83
C VAL A 110 -2.48 10.45 11.72
N LEU A 111 -3.35 9.64 12.31
CA LEU A 111 -4.40 10.07 13.22
C LEU A 111 -3.95 9.80 14.65
N GLU A 112 -4.13 10.79 15.50
CA GLU A 112 -3.94 10.62 16.93
C GLU A 112 -5.11 9.83 17.52
N ARG A 113 -4.87 9.19 18.67
CA ARG A 113 -5.93 8.58 19.47
C ARG A 113 -6.33 9.51 20.60
N ASP A 114 -7.62 9.59 20.87
CA ASP A 114 -8.14 10.28 22.04
C ASP A 114 -7.87 9.51 23.34
N ALA A 115 -8.31 10.07 24.47
CA ALA A 115 -8.12 9.49 25.79
C ALA A 115 -8.78 8.11 25.96
N ASP A 116 -9.80 7.81 25.15
CA ASP A 116 -10.53 6.55 25.16
C ASP A 116 -9.97 5.54 24.15
N GLY A 117 -8.91 5.91 23.43
CA GLY A 117 -8.21 5.06 22.46
C GLY A 117 -8.85 5.03 21.07
N ALA A 118 -9.89 5.82 20.83
CA ALA A 118 -10.52 5.98 19.52
C ALA A 118 -9.74 6.98 18.66
N LEU A 119 -9.85 6.88 17.34
CA LEU A 119 -9.16 7.80 16.43
C LEU A 119 -9.81 9.17 16.48
N ASP A 120 -8.98 10.21 16.53
CA ASP A 120 -9.45 11.58 16.46
C ASP A 120 -10.25 11.80 15.15
N LYS A 121 -11.35 12.54 15.30
CA LYS A 121 -12.21 12.93 14.18
C LYS A 121 -11.52 13.97 13.30
N LEU A 122 -10.52 14.68 13.82
CA LEU A 122 -9.73 15.68 13.10
C LEU A 122 -8.51 15.05 12.43
N GLY A 123 -8.51 15.02 11.09
CA GLY A 123 -7.32 14.74 10.29
C GLY A 123 -6.67 16.04 9.83
N ARG A 124 -5.35 16.19 10.06
CA ARG A 124 -4.56 17.33 9.57
C ARG A 124 -3.48 16.88 8.60
N CYS A 125 -3.59 17.26 7.34
CA CYS A 125 -2.59 16.92 6.34
C CYS A 125 -1.33 17.80 6.50
N ALA A 126 -0.18 17.17 6.79
CA ALA A 126 1.10 17.89 6.89
C ALA A 126 1.60 18.46 5.54
N GLN A 127 1.19 17.87 4.42
CA GLN A 127 1.66 18.25 3.08
C GLN A 127 0.93 19.49 2.52
N CYS A 128 -0.38 19.60 2.70
CA CYS A 128 -1.18 20.71 2.16
C CYS A 128 -1.85 21.58 3.23
N GLY A 129 -1.75 21.20 4.50
CA GLY A 129 -2.39 21.90 5.61
C GLY A 129 -3.91 21.70 5.72
N PHE A 130 -4.52 20.93 4.83
CA PHE A 130 -5.97 20.71 4.85
C PHE A 130 -6.40 19.94 6.10
N CYS A 131 -7.37 20.50 6.82
CA CYS A 131 -8.01 19.90 7.99
C CYS A 131 -9.38 19.33 7.58
N PHE A 132 -9.61 18.06 7.87
CA PHE A 132 -10.79 17.33 7.43
C PHE A 132 -11.33 16.41 8.53
N CYS A 133 -12.62 16.09 8.44
CA CYS A 133 -13.25 15.08 9.28
C CYS A 133 -12.87 13.69 8.76
N THR A 134 -12.31 12.84 9.63
CA THR A 134 -11.88 11.48 9.27
C THR A 134 -13.06 10.56 8.97
N LEU A 135 -14.24 10.86 9.52
CA LEU A 135 -15.49 10.12 9.35
C LEU A 135 -16.11 10.31 7.96
N CYS A 136 -16.28 11.57 7.52
CA CYS A 136 -16.93 11.90 6.25
C CYS A 136 -15.99 12.36 5.13
N GLN A 137 -14.70 12.55 5.43
CA GLN A 137 -13.69 12.99 4.47
C GLN A 137 -13.95 14.39 3.87
N ARG A 138 -14.75 15.23 4.53
CA ARG A 138 -15.01 16.64 4.17
C ARG A 138 -14.25 17.60 5.07
N SER A 139 -14.28 18.90 4.76
CA SER A 139 -13.71 19.95 5.60
C SER A 139 -14.12 19.79 7.06
N TRP A 140 -13.17 20.02 7.96
CA TRP A 140 -13.41 19.90 9.39
C TRP A 140 -14.57 20.79 9.85
N HIS A 141 -15.50 20.20 10.62
CA HIS A 141 -16.73 20.86 11.06
C HIS A 141 -16.87 20.92 12.59
N GLY A 142 -15.80 20.63 13.35
CA GLY A 142 -15.83 20.60 14.80
C GLY A 142 -16.86 19.61 15.33
N ASP A 143 -17.54 20.01 16.42
CA ASP A 143 -18.63 19.25 17.05
C ASP A 143 -19.97 19.37 16.30
N GLY A 144 -19.97 19.98 15.11
CA GLY A 144 -21.14 20.02 14.25
C GLY A 144 -21.53 18.61 13.74
N PRO A 145 -22.82 18.39 13.40
CA PRO A 145 -23.31 17.08 13.02
C PRO A 145 -22.65 16.58 11.73
N CYS A 146 -22.10 15.36 11.77
CA CYS A 146 -21.50 14.71 10.62
C CYS A 146 -22.57 14.05 9.71
N SER A 147 -23.39 14.87 9.06
CA SER A 147 -24.56 14.40 8.27
C SER A 147 -24.22 13.38 7.18
N ASP A 148 -23.06 13.51 6.53
CA ASP A 148 -22.62 12.56 5.51
C ASP A 148 -22.23 11.20 6.09
N PHE A 149 -21.60 11.20 7.27
CA PHE A 149 -21.27 9.96 7.95
C PHE A 149 -22.51 9.29 8.52
N LYS A 150 -23.47 10.07 9.04
CA LYS A 150 -24.80 9.58 9.42
C LYS A 150 -25.51 8.89 8.26
N ARG A 151 -25.61 9.56 7.11
CA ARG A 151 -26.24 8.97 5.91
C ARG A 151 -25.56 7.65 5.51
N ARG A 152 -24.24 7.57 5.66
CA ARG A 152 -23.49 6.33 5.41
C ARG A 152 -23.84 5.24 6.42
N TRP A 153 -23.91 5.57 7.72
CA TRP A 153 -24.30 4.62 8.77
C TRP A 153 -25.73 4.07 8.57
N ASP A 154 -26.67 4.95 8.24
CA ASP A 154 -28.07 4.61 8.03
C ASP A 154 -28.23 3.65 6.83
N ALA A 155 -27.45 3.87 5.76
CA ALA A 155 -27.45 3.04 4.55
C ALA A 155 -26.58 1.77 4.66
N ALA A 156 -25.70 1.67 5.65
CA ALA A 156 -24.77 0.56 5.82
C ALA A 156 -25.49 -0.73 6.28
N ASP A 157 -25.03 -1.87 5.77
CA ASP A 157 -25.44 -3.18 6.25
C ASP A 157 -24.73 -3.55 7.57
N ALA A 158 -25.05 -4.72 8.14
CA ALA A 158 -24.47 -5.16 9.41
C ALA A 158 -22.94 -5.32 9.36
N ALA A 159 -22.38 -5.80 8.25
CA ALA A 159 -20.94 -6.00 8.10
C ALA A 159 -20.22 -4.64 7.98
N GLU A 160 -20.79 -3.72 7.22
CA GLU A 160 -20.25 -2.38 7.03
C GLU A 160 -20.35 -1.56 8.33
N ARG A 161 -21.44 -1.66 9.08
CA ARG A 161 -21.56 -1.05 10.42
C ARG A 161 -20.52 -1.57 11.41
N ALA A 162 -20.28 -2.89 11.44
CA ALA A 162 -19.24 -3.48 12.29
C ALA A 162 -17.85 -2.97 11.92
N ALA A 163 -17.56 -2.82 10.62
CA ALA A 163 -16.29 -2.25 10.15
C ALA A 163 -16.15 -0.76 10.52
N LEU A 164 -17.24 0.02 10.46
CA LEU A 164 -17.25 1.42 10.89
C LEU A 164 -17.03 1.56 12.39
N GLU A 165 -17.70 0.75 13.23
CA GLU A 165 -17.49 0.74 14.69
C GLU A 165 -16.07 0.31 15.05
N THR A 166 -15.53 -0.71 14.37
CA THR A 166 -14.14 -1.16 14.57
C THR A 166 -13.14 -0.05 14.24
N ARG A 167 -13.38 0.71 13.17
CA ARG A 167 -12.46 1.75 12.69
C ARG A 167 -12.52 3.04 13.51
N PHE A 168 -13.72 3.50 13.84
CA PHE A 168 -13.93 4.83 14.44
C PHE A 168 -14.28 4.79 15.93
N GLY A 169 -14.44 3.58 16.49
CA GLY A 169 -14.82 3.37 17.87
C GLY A 169 -16.33 3.57 18.10
N ARG A 170 -16.82 2.99 19.20
CA ARG A 170 -18.23 3.03 19.58
C ARG A 170 -18.74 4.44 19.86
N HIS A 171 -17.92 5.29 20.49
CA HIS A 171 -18.33 6.64 20.86
C HIS A 171 -18.72 7.50 19.63
N ALA A 172 -17.99 7.37 18.52
CA ALA A 172 -18.33 8.05 17.27
C ALA A 172 -19.69 7.61 16.72
N ILE A 173 -20.08 6.35 16.94
CA ILE A 173 -21.38 5.81 16.53
C ILE A 173 -22.50 6.34 17.42
N GLU A 174 -22.31 6.29 18.74
CA GLU A 174 -23.29 6.77 19.74
C GLU A 174 -23.65 8.25 19.53
N GLU A 175 -22.68 9.09 19.15
CA GLU A 175 -22.91 10.51 18.86
C GLU A 175 -23.84 10.75 17.66
N ILE A 176 -23.80 9.86 16.67
CA ILE A 176 -24.63 9.96 15.46
C ILE A 176 -26.02 9.40 15.71
N GLU A 177 -26.10 8.30 16.46
CA GLU A 177 -27.36 7.71 16.89
C GLU A 177 -28.12 8.68 17.83
N SER A 178 -27.44 9.34 18.76
CA SER A 178 -28.04 10.33 19.68
C SER A 178 -28.55 11.59 18.97
N THR A 179 -28.00 11.94 17.80
CA THR A 179 -28.51 13.05 16.96
C THR A 179 -29.97 12.81 16.49
N HIS A 180 -30.51 11.57 16.59
CA HIS A 180 -31.95 11.29 16.34
C HIS A 180 -32.91 11.93 17.36
N LEU A 181 -32.46 12.18 18.59
CA LEU A 181 -33.36 12.58 19.67
C LEU A 181 -33.67 14.09 19.68
N ILE A 182 -32.83 14.91 19.05
CA ILE A 182 -32.99 16.37 19.04
C ILE A 182 -33.92 16.83 17.90
N SER A 183 -34.00 16.08 16.80
CA SER A 183 -34.86 16.43 15.65
C SER A 183 -36.34 16.05 15.83
N SER A 184 -36.67 15.29 16.87
CA SER A 184 -38.01 14.75 17.14
C SER A 184 -38.80 15.54 18.19
N THR A 185 -38.19 16.56 18.82
CA THR A 185 -38.77 17.32 19.94
C THR A 185 -39.08 18.78 19.56
N THR A 186 -39.27 19.06 18.28
CA THR A 186 -39.74 20.37 17.80
C THR A 186 -40.95 20.20 16.88
N GLN A 187 -42.04 19.73 17.47
CA GLN A 187 -43.41 20.00 17.01
C GLN A 187 -44.22 20.54 18.20
#